data_AF-A0A534LNC7-F1
#
_entry.id   AF-A0A534LNC7-F1
#
_cell.length_a   1.000
_cell.length_b   1.000
_cell.length_c   1.000
_cell.angle_alpha   90.00
_cell.angle_beta   90.00
_cell.angle_gamma   90.00
#
_symmetry.space_group_name_H-M   'P 1'
#
loop_
_entity.id
_entity.type
_entity.pdbx_description
1 polymer ?
#
loop_
_entity_poly.entity_id
_entity_poly.type
_entity_poly.pdbx_seq_one_letter_code
_entity_poly.pdbx_strand_id
1 'polypeptide(L)' 'MVEIVFDEQTIKYVALFQDLTRTTVVDCVDATDKLIFVVKEGDIGKAIGKKGENIAKLKRLMNK' A
#
# COMPACT_ATOMS: atom_id res chain seq x y z
N MET A 1 -3.03 14.24 20.90
CA MET A 1 -3.65 13.71 19.66
C MET A 1 -2.48 13.30 18.77
N VAL A 2 -2.40 12.06 18.30
CA VAL A 2 -1.32 11.66 17.39
C VAL A 2 -1.72 12.15 16.01
N GLU A 3 -0.97 13.08 15.43
CA GLU A 3 -1.18 13.48 14.04
C GLU A 3 -0.66 12.37 13.13
N ILE A 4 -1.55 11.83 12.29
CA ILE A 4 -1.16 10.94 11.20
C ILE A 4 -0.64 11.84 10.09
N VAL A 5 0.69 11.85 9.91
CA VAL A 5 1.37 12.66 8.91
C VAL A 5 2.12 11.72 7.97
N PHE A 6 2.11 12.04 6.68
CA PHE A 6 2.99 11.36 5.74
C PHE A 6 4.45 11.67 6.07
N ASP A 7 5.16 10.65 6.51
CA ASP A 7 6.61 10.66 6.65
C ASP A 7 7.31 10.07 5.41
N GLU A 8 8.64 10.07 5.41
CA GLU A 8 9.41 9.51 4.30
C GLU A 8 9.11 8.01 4.06
N GLN A 9 8.77 7.26 5.11
CA GLN A 9 8.50 5.83 5.00
C GLN A 9 7.16 5.56 4.30
N THR A 10 6.10 6.23 4.73
CA THR A 10 4.77 6.15 4.12
C THR A 10 4.81 6.56 2.65
N ILE A 11 5.57 7.61 2.29
CA ILE A 11 5.77 8.01 0.88
C ILE A 11 6.46 6.90 0.08
N LYS A 12 7.50 6.26 0.63
CA LYS A 12 8.17 5.11 -0.02
C LYS A 12 7.22 3.92 -0.21
N TYR A 13 6.38 3.65 0.78
CA TYR A 13 5.38 2.59 0.72
C TYR A 13 4.34 2.86 -0.37
N VAL A 14 3.87 4.10 -0.48
CA VAL A 14 2.98 4.54 -1.57
C VAL A 14 3.64 4.28 -2.93
N ALA A 15 4.87 4.76 -3.13
CA ALA A 15 5.59 4.60 -4.39
C ALA A 15 5.76 3.13 -4.77
N LEU A 16 6.24 2.30 -3.84
CA LEU A 16 6.44 0.87 -4.05
C LEU A 16 5.13 0.15 -4.40
N PHE A 17 4.05 0.47 -3.68
CA PHE A 17 2.74 -0.13 -3.91
C PHE A 17 2.20 0.23 -5.29
N GLN A 18 2.28 1.50 -5.67
CA GLN A 18 1.84 1.96 -6.99
C GLN A 18 2.67 1.34 -8.12
N ASP A 19 4.00 1.23 -7.97
CA ASP A 19 4.86 0.64 -9.00
C ASP A 19 4.58 -0.85 -9.22
N LEU A 20 4.37 -1.59 -8.11
CA LEU A 20 4.10 -3.02 -8.15
C LEU A 20 2.70 -3.33 -8.68
N THR A 21 1.69 -2.64 -8.14
CA THR A 21 0.28 -2.94 -8.43
C THR A 21 -0.25 -2.18 -9.64
N ARG A 22 0.45 -1.11 -10.05
CA ARG A 22 0.02 -0.13 -11.06
C ARG A 22 -1.25 0.64 -10.68
N THR A 23 -1.68 0.60 -9.42
CA THR A 23 -2.88 1.31 -8.94
C THR A 23 -2.61 2.75 -8.58
N THR A 24 -3.68 3.54 -8.46
CA THR A 24 -3.64 4.89 -7.89
C THR A 24 -3.91 4.80 -6.39
N VAL A 25 -2.91 5.14 -5.57
CA VAL A 25 -3.05 5.22 -4.11
C VAL A 25 -3.55 6.60 -3.73
N VAL A 26 -4.58 6.63 -2.89
CA VAL A 26 -5.17 7.84 -2.32
C VAL A 26 -4.55 8.15 -0.96
N ASP A 27 -4.31 7.11 -0.15
CA ASP A 27 -3.78 7.25 1.20
C ASP A 27 -2.99 6.00 1.63
N CYS A 28 -2.08 6.18 2.58
CA CYS A 28 -1.25 5.15 3.18
C CYS A 28 -1.12 5.41 4.67
N VAL A 29 -1.63 4.48 5.48
CA VAL A 29 -1.60 4.57 6.93
C VAL A 29 -0.73 3.44 7.46
N ASP A 30 0.40 3.80 8.07
CA ASP A 30 1.24 2.85 8.79
C ASP A 30 0.76 2.72 10.24
N ALA A 31 0.02 1.65 10.52
CA ALA A 31 -0.43 1.31 11.87
C ALA A 31 0.50 0.27 12.50
N THR A 32 0.42 0.11 13.83
CA THR A 32 1.33 -0.75 14.59
C THR A 32 1.39 -2.20 14.09
N ASP A 33 0.27 -2.77 13.65
CA ASP A 33 0.12 -4.17 13.26
C ASP A 33 -0.13 -4.39 11.76
N LYS A 34 -0.32 -3.31 10.99
CA LYS A 34 -0.74 -3.38 9.60
C LYS A 34 -0.42 -2.11 8.84
N LEU A 35 -0.12 -2.30 7.56
CA LEU A 35 -0.02 -1.21 6.59
C LEU A 35 -1.30 -1.17 5.75
N ILE A 36 -1.99 -0.03 5.77
CA ILE A 36 -3.28 0.14 5.10
C ILE A 36 -3.09 1.06 3.89
N PHE A 37 -3.51 0.59 2.72
CA PHE A 37 -3.54 1.39 1.49
C PHE A 37 -4.99 1.68 1.09
N VAL A 38 -5.30 2.95 0.89
CA VAL A 38 -6.54 3.38 0.25
C VAL A 38 -6.24 3.58 -1.22
N VAL A 39 -6.99 2.92 -2.10
CA VAL A 39 -6.83 3.03 -3.55
C VAL A 39 -8.05 3.70 -4.17
N LYS A 40 -7.85 4.26 -5.37
CA LYS A 40 -8.95 4.81 -6.15
C LYS A 40 -10.04 3.75 -6.40
N GLU A 41 -11.29 4.19 -6.42
CA GLU A 41 -12.40 3.32 -6.79
C GLU A 41 -12.16 2.64 -8.15
N GLY A 42 -12.44 1.34 -8.22
CA GLY A 42 -12.17 0.51 -9.39
C GLY A 42 -10.78 -0.15 -9.44
N ASP A 43 -9.80 0.32 -8.66
CA ASP A 43 -8.44 -0.23 -8.68
C ASP A 43 -8.25 -1.44 -7.76
N ILE A 44 -9.22 -1.82 -6.93
CA ILE A 44 -9.06 -2.86 -5.90
C ILE A 44 -8.65 -4.23 -6.48
N GLY A 45 -9.22 -4.65 -7.61
CA GLY A 45 -8.85 -5.93 -8.23
C GLY A 45 -7.39 -5.95 -8.70
N LYS A 46 -6.91 -4.80 -9.18
CA LYS A 46 -5.54 -4.59 -9.64
C LYS A 46 -4.56 -4.47 -8.46
N ALA A 47 -4.99 -3.83 -7.37
CA ALA A 47 -4.25 -3.78 -6.10
C ALA A 47 -3.98 -5.18 -5.56
N ILE A 48 -4.99 -6.04 -5.54
CA ILE A 48 -4.90 -7.41 -5.05
C ILE A 48 -4.08 -8.30 -6.02
N GLY A 49 -4.28 -8.13 -7.32
CA GLY A 49 -3.67 -8.97 -8.35
C GLY A 49 -4.31 -10.36 -8.44
N LYS A 50 -3.96 -11.13 -9.47
CA LYS A 50 -4.55 -12.46 -9.70
C LYS A 50 -4.21 -13.38 -8.52
N LYS A 51 -5.22 -13.96 -7.87
CA LYS A 51 -5.07 -14.80 -6.67
C LYS A 51 -4.27 -14.13 -5.53
N GLY A 52 -4.28 -12.78 -5.44
CA GLY A 52 -3.54 -12.07 -4.40
C GLY A 52 -2.03 -11.96 -4.64
N GLU A 53 -1.54 -12.19 -5.86
CA GLU A 53 -0.10 -12.22 -6.15
C GLU A 53 0.62 -10.91 -5.79
N ASN A 54 -0.05 -9.77 -5.94
CA ASN A 54 0.56 -8.47 -5.67
C ASN A 54 0.74 -8.27 -4.16
N ILE A 55 -0.27 -8.66 -3.37
CA ILE A 55 -0.20 -8.63 -1.91
C ILE A 55 0.92 -9.55 -1.40
N ALA A 56 1.04 -10.75 -1.96
CA ALA A 56 2.09 -11.70 -1.59
C ALA A 56 3.51 -11.16 -1.91
N LYS A 57 3.68 -10.53 -3.08
CA LYS A 57 4.94 -9.88 -3.47
C LYS A 57 5.28 -8.71 -2.55
N LEU A 58 4.29 -7.87 -2.23
CA LEU A 58 4.48 -6.69 -1.39
C LEU A 58 4.91 -7.07 0.04
N LYS A 59 4.25 -8.07 0.66
CA LYS A 59 4.66 -8.60 1.97
C LYS A 59 6.11 -9.08 2.00
N ARG A 60 6.56 -9.76 0.94
CA ARG A 60 7.95 -10.23 0.83
C ARG A 60 8.96 -9.10 0.70
N LEU A 61 8.60 -8.02 0.01
CA LEU A 61 9.49 -6.87 -0.19
C LEU A 61 9.57 -5.98 1.05
N MET A 62 8.46 -5.84 1.76
CA MET A 62 8.34 -4.91 2.89
C MET A 62 8.66 -5.56 4.24
N ASN A 63 8.74 -6.90 4.27
CA ASN A 63 9.00 -7.69 5.47
C ASN A 63 8.07 -7.33 6.65
N LYS A 64 6.81 -6.98 6.30
CA LYS A 64 5.72 -6.50 7.16
C LYS A 64 4.42 -7.19 6.75
#